data_AF-A0A7K8XEZ3-F1
#
_entry.id   AF-A0A7K8XEZ3-F1
#
_cell.length_a   1.000
_cell.length_b   1.000
_cell.length_c   1.000
_cell.angle_alpha   90.00
_cell.angle_beta   90.00
_cell.angle_gamma   90.00
#
_symmetry.space_group_name_H-M   'P 1'
#
loop_
_entity.id
_entity.type
_entity.pdbx_description
1 polymer ?
#
loop_
_entity_poly.entity_id
_entity_poly.type
_entity_poly.pdbx_seq_one_letter_code
_entity_poly.pdbx_strand_id
1 'polypeptide(L)'
;KSESAMELFKEAGVPRKQKVTTFRVTEDALIKPGTPLYAAHFRPGQFVDVTAKTIGKGFQGVMKRWGFKGQPASHGQTKTHRRPGAISTNKAGKVYRGKKMPGKMGNIYRTSFGLKVWRINTKHDIIYVNGTVPGHTNCLVKVKDSKLPTYKDCNKNPPFPTFFADGDEELPEDLYDEEVFQFTEPSITYA
;
A
#
# COMPACT_ATOMS: atom_id res chain seq x y z
N LYS A 1 -25.03 -6.97 3.97
CA LYS A 1 -24.30 -6.65 5.24
C LYS A 1 -25.35 -6.42 6.31
N SER A 2 -25.04 -6.70 7.58
CA SER A 2 -25.98 -6.63 8.69
C SER A 2 -26.50 -5.20 8.93
N GLU A 3 -27.69 -5.12 9.53
CA GLU A 3 -28.33 -3.88 10.00
C GLU A 3 -27.45 -3.10 10.97
N SER A 4 -26.75 -3.81 11.86
CA SER A 4 -25.75 -3.24 12.78
C SER A 4 -24.63 -2.46 12.09
N ALA A 5 -24.24 -2.86 10.88
CA ALA A 5 -23.20 -2.14 10.14
C ALA A 5 -23.73 -0.83 9.53
N MET A 6 -25.04 -0.68 9.38
CA MET A 6 -25.68 0.54 8.85
C MET A 6 -25.87 1.59 9.94
N GLU A 7 -26.11 1.17 11.18
CA GLU A 7 -26.29 2.05 12.34
C GLU A 7 -25.09 2.98 12.55
N LEU A 8 -23.86 2.43 12.50
CA LEU A 8 -22.62 3.21 12.56
C LEU A 8 -22.57 4.37 11.55
N PHE A 9 -23.02 4.14 10.31
CA PHE A 9 -23.01 5.17 9.27
C PHE A 9 -24.13 6.20 9.46
N LYS A 10 -25.28 5.77 10.00
CA LYS A 10 -26.42 6.63 10.33
C LYS A 10 -26.07 7.60 11.47
N GLU A 11 -25.43 7.10 12.52
CA GLU A 11 -24.94 7.92 13.65
C GLU A 11 -23.90 8.95 13.20
N ALA A 12 -23.01 8.57 12.29
CA ALA A 12 -22.00 9.47 11.73
C ALA A 12 -22.56 10.45 10.68
N GLY A 13 -23.78 10.25 10.18
CA GLY A 13 -24.39 11.09 9.13
C GLY A 13 -23.78 10.91 7.73
N VAL A 14 -23.14 9.77 7.44
CA VAL A 14 -22.39 9.55 6.18
C VAL A 14 -23.00 8.39 5.39
N PRO A 15 -23.05 8.43 4.04
CA PRO A 15 -23.44 7.25 3.26
C PRO A 15 -22.48 6.07 3.45
N ARG A 16 -23.02 4.86 3.32
CA ARG A 16 -22.28 3.60 3.48
C ARG A 16 -21.05 3.54 2.56
N LYS A 17 -19.90 3.20 3.12
CA LYS A 17 -18.64 3.03 2.37
C LYS A 17 -18.30 1.54 2.11
N GLN A 18 -17.55 1.27 1.05
CA GLN A 18 -17.18 -0.09 0.64
C GLN A 18 -16.25 -0.77 1.65
N LYS A 19 -15.22 -0.05 2.13
CA LYS A 19 -14.19 -0.54 3.03
C LYS A 19 -14.08 0.38 4.24
N VAL A 20 -14.03 -0.22 5.42
CA VAL A 20 -13.78 0.46 6.70
C VAL A 20 -12.44 -0.04 7.22
N THR A 21 -11.58 0.87 7.65
CA THR A 21 -10.29 0.55 8.25
C THR A 21 -10.06 1.43 9.47
N THR A 22 -9.25 0.96 10.40
CA THR A 22 -8.84 1.73 11.57
C THR A 22 -7.43 2.28 11.38
N PHE A 23 -7.16 3.45 11.96
CA PHE A 23 -5.84 4.04 12.07
C PHE A 23 -5.50 4.15 13.55
N ARG A 24 -4.21 4.04 13.88
CA ARG A 24 -3.72 4.29 15.23
C ARG A 24 -3.26 5.73 15.26
N VAL A 25 -3.86 6.52 16.15
CA VAL A 25 -3.69 7.97 16.23
C VAL A 25 -3.49 8.33 17.70
N THR A 26 -2.77 9.42 17.95
CA THR A 26 -2.62 10.03 19.27
C THR A 26 -3.86 10.87 19.62
N GLU A 27 -4.04 11.21 20.90
CA GLU A 27 -5.26 11.88 21.39
C GLU A 27 -5.44 13.30 20.82
N ASP A 28 -4.34 13.98 20.52
CA ASP A 28 -4.27 15.30 19.89
C ASP A 28 -4.70 15.32 18.42
N ALA A 29 -4.66 14.18 17.72
CA ALA A 29 -5.07 14.04 16.32
C ALA A 29 -6.47 13.42 16.17
N LEU A 30 -7.32 13.48 17.20
CA LEU A 30 -8.70 13.03 17.12
C LEU A 30 -9.55 13.99 16.28
N ILE A 31 -10.25 13.43 15.30
CA ILE A 31 -11.13 14.16 14.39
C ILE A 31 -12.58 13.74 14.66
N LYS A 32 -13.51 14.71 14.59
CA LYS A 32 -14.95 14.45 14.72
C LYS A 32 -15.43 13.44 13.65
N PRO A 33 -16.29 12.47 13.99
CA PRO A 33 -16.91 11.62 12.99
C PRO A 33 -17.70 12.43 11.95
N GLY A 34 -17.61 12.04 10.68
CA GLY A 34 -18.28 12.71 9.56
C GLY A 34 -17.42 13.73 8.81
N THR A 35 -16.25 14.11 9.33
CA THR A 35 -15.34 15.03 8.66
C THR A 35 -14.77 14.43 7.36
N PRO A 36 -14.82 15.14 6.22
CA PRO A 36 -14.20 14.69 4.97
C PRO A 36 -12.67 14.74 5.05
N LEU A 37 -12.01 13.85 4.29
CA LEU A 37 -10.56 13.81 4.14
C LEU A 37 -10.21 13.95 2.66
N TYR A 38 -9.34 14.91 2.35
CA TYR A 38 -8.89 15.23 0.98
C TYR A 38 -7.46 14.75 0.73
N ALA A 39 -7.03 14.73 -0.54
CA ALA A 39 -5.67 14.34 -0.90
C ALA A 39 -4.60 15.28 -0.33
N ALA A 40 -4.95 16.56 -0.13
CA ALA A 40 -4.11 17.59 0.47
C ALA A 40 -3.75 17.35 1.95
N HIS A 41 -4.26 16.27 2.56
CA HIS A 41 -3.75 15.80 3.86
C HIS A 41 -2.27 15.42 3.81
N PHE A 42 -1.78 14.95 2.66
CA PHE A 42 -0.37 14.70 2.43
C PHE A 42 0.29 15.92 1.78
N ARG A 43 1.62 16.03 1.85
CA ARG A 43 2.40 17.05 1.11
C ARG A 43 3.47 16.38 0.23
N PRO A 44 3.85 16.98 -0.91
CA PRO A 44 4.99 16.49 -1.68
C PRO A 44 6.25 16.42 -0.82
N GLY A 45 7.11 15.43 -1.08
CA GLY A 45 8.32 15.15 -0.29
C GLY A 45 8.12 14.23 0.90
N GLN A 46 6.87 14.04 1.35
CA GLN A 46 6.53 13.11 2.43
C GLN A 46 6.73 11.65 2.04
N PHE A 47 7.07 10.81 3.02
CA PHE A 47 7.09 9.35 2.87
C PHE A 47 5.85 8.70 3.49
N VAL A 48 5.20 7.84 2.72
CA VAL A 48 3.98 7.13 3.11
C VAL A 48 4.13 5.61 3.03
N ASP A 49 3.34 4.92 3.84
CA ASP A 49 3.18 3.46 3.80
C ASP A 49 1.82 3.12 3.18
N VAL A 50 1.83 2.28 2.15
CA VAL A 50 0.60 1.88 1.44
C VAL A 50 0.31 0.41 1.66
N THR A 51 -0.89 0.12 2.17
CA THR A 51 -1.36 -1.23 2.48
C THR A 51 -2.57 -1.61 1.65
N ALA A 52 -2.50 -2.73 0.93
CA ALA A 52 -3.63 -3.25 0.17
C ALA A 52 -3.55 -4.76 -0.04
N LYS A 53 -4.64 -5.34 -0.58
CA LYS A 53 -4.68 -6.75 -0.94
C LYS A 53 -3.92 -6.96 -2.23
N THR A 54 -2.92 -7.82 -2.18
CA THR A 54 -2.15 -8.25 -3.36
C THR A 54 -3.02 -8.99 -4.37
N ILE A 55 -2.64 -8.92 -5.65
CA ILE A 55 -3.30 -9.67 -6.73
C ILE A 55 -3.31 -11.17 -6.39
N GLY A 56 -4.50 -11.76 -6.34
CA GLY A 56 -4.68 -13.19 -6.11
C GLY A 56 -4.26 -14.00 -7.34
N LYS A 57 -3.38 -14.99 -7.14
CA LYS A 57 -2.93 -15.91 -8.20
C LYS A 57 -3.51 -17.33 -8.03
N GLY A 58 -4.50 -17.51 -7.14
CA GLY A 58 -5.08 -18.83 -6.86
C GLY A 58 -4.11 -19.81 -6.20
N PHE A 59 -4.33 -21.11 -6.39
CA PHE A 59 -3.42 -22.16 -5.94
C PHE A 59 -2.20 -22.23 -6.88
N GLN A 60 -1.01 -22.06 -6.33
CA GLN A 60 0.24 -22.03 -7.09
C GLN A 60 1.23 -23.09 -6.61
N GLY A 61 1.97 -23.66 -7.56
CA GLY A 61 3.06 -24.61 -7.30
C GLY A 61 4.29 -23.94 -6.67
N VAL A 62 5.24 -24.74 -6.19
CA VAL A 62 6.41 -24.25 -5.42
C VAL A 62 7.33 -23.33 -6.21
N MET A 63 7.47 -23.53 -7.52
CA MET A 63 8.33 -22.67 -8.34
C MET A 63 7.81 -21.23 -8.40
N LYS A 64 6.52 -21.05 -8.68
CA LYS A 64 5.91 -19.71 -8.79
C LYS A 64 5.64 -19.08 -7.42
N ARG A 65 5.27 -19.88 -6.41
CA ARG A 65 4.94 -19.39 -5.06
C ARG A 65 6.19 -19.02 -4.25
N TRP A 66 7.26 -19.79 -4.38
CA TRP A 66 8.45 -19.69 -3.50
C TRP A 66 9.77 -19.51 -4.24
N GLY A 67 9.78 -19.48 -5.57
CA GLY A 67 11.00 -19.33 -6.36
C GLY A 67 11.91 -20.57 -6.37
N PHE A 68 11.35 -21.77 -6.18
CA PHE A 68 12.14 -23.01 -6.28
C PHE A 68 12.67 -23.19 -7.71
N LYS A 69 13.93 -23.63 -7.85
CA LYS A 69 14.57 -23.85 -9.17
C LYS A 69 13.92 -24.98 -9.98
N GLY A 70 13.31 -25.97 -9.33
CA GLY A 70 12.79 -27.17 -9.98
C GLY A 70 13.90 -28.18 -10.27
N GLN A 71 13.65 -29.06 -11.24
CA GLN A 71 14.57 -30.12 -11.68
C GLN A 71 14.91 -29.89 -13.16
N PRO A 72 16.07 -30.40 -13.64
CA PRO A 72 16.47 -30.24 -15.04
C PRO A 72 15.43 -30.82 -16.01
N ALA A 73 15.43 -30.30 -17.24
CA ALA A 73 14.53 -30.76 -18.30
C ALA A 73 15.01 -32.06 -18.97
N SER A 74 16.32 -32.22 -19.14
CA SER A 74 16.97 -33.36 -19.81
C SER A 74 17.69 -34.29 -18.82
N HIS A 75 18.50 -35.22 -19.35
CA HIS A 75 19.29 -36.21 -18.61
C HIS A 75 18.46 -37.14 -17.70
N GLY A 76 17.40 -37.74 -18.28
CA GLY A 76 16.65 -38.83 -17.64
C GLY A 76 15.62 -38.41 -16.58
N GLN A 77 15.41 -37.10 -16.39
CA GLN A 77 14.41 -36.63 -15.44
C GLN A 77 12.99 -36.97 -15.92
N THR A 78 12.29 -37.82 -15.18
CA THR A 78 10.95 -38.32 -15.56
C THR A 78 9.87 -37.75 -14.65
N LYS A 79 8.97 -36.92 -15.18
CA LYS A 79 7.77 -36.39 -14.51
C LYS A 79 8.01 -35.59 -13.21
N THR A 80 9.22 -35.07 -12.95
CA THR A 80 9.49 -34.31 -11.72
C THR A 80 9.93 -32.85 -11.89
N HIS A 81 9.99 -32.31 -13.11
CA HIS A 81 10.54 -30.97 -13.42
C HIS A 81 10.12 -29.80 -12.50
N ARG A 82 8.91 -29.86 -11.90
CA ARG A 82 8.33 -28.79 -11.09
C ARG A 82 8.00 -29.19 -9.64
N ARG A 83 8.52 -30.32 -9.17
CA ARG A 83 8.23 -30.86 -7.83
C ARG A 83 9.08 -30.19 -6.76
N PRO A 84 8.64 -30.15 -5.49
CA PRO A 84 9.41 -29.56 -4.39
C PRO A 84 10.70 -30.31 -4.02
N GLY A 85 10.87 -31.55 -4.48
CA GLY A 85 11.96 -32.42 -4.03
C GLY A 85 11.76 -32.85 -2.57
N ALA A 86 12.86 -33.04 -1.84
CA ALA A 86 12.83 -33.45 -0.44
C ALA A 86 12.22 -32.37 0.47
N ILE A 87 11.27 -32.77 1.31
CA ILE A 87 10.49 -31.85 2.16
C ILE A 87 11.04 -31.74 3.60
N SER A 88 11.68 -32.79 4.11
CA SER A 88 12.23 -32.87 5.47
C SER A 88 13.35 -33.90 5.54
N THR A 89 13.98 -34.02 6.70
CA THR A 89 15.01 -35.01 7.02
C THR A 89 14.39 -36.24 7.65
N ASN A 90 14.87 -37.44 7.30
CA ASN A 90 14.34 -38.71 7.83
C ASN A 90 14.34 -38.75 9.38
N LYS A 91 15.43 -38.31 10.02
CA LYS A 91 15.57 -38.25 11.50
C LYS A 91 14.45 -37.48 12.21
N ALA A 92 13.83 -36.51 11.54
CA ALA A 92 12.77 -35.71 12.15
C ALA A 92 11.42 -36.45 12.23
N GLY A 93 11.19 -37.47 11.38
CA GLY A 93 9.93 -38.22 11.29
C GLY A 93 8.68 -37.38 10.95
N LYS A 94 8.84 -36.08 10.64
CA LYS A 94 7.74 -35.15 10.37
C LYS A 94 8.17 -34.00 9.46
N VAL A 95 7.19 -33.26 8.96
CA VAL A 95 7.39 -31.99 8.26
C VAL A 95 7.35 -30.84 9.27
N TYR A 96 8.37 -29.98 9.27
CA TYR A 96 8.40 -28.80 10.13
C TYR A 96 7.27 -27.82 9.78
N ARG A 97 6.67 -27.20 10.81
CA ARG A 97 5.65 -26.14 10.64
C ARG A 97 6.26 -24.98 9.86
N GLY A 98 5.51 -24.43 8.91
CA GLY A 98 5.97 -23.35 8.03
C GLY A 98 6.84 -23.79 6.84
N LYS A 99 7.02 -25.10 6.61
CA LYS A 99 7.72 -25.58 5.40
C LYS A 99 7.02 -25.07 4.13
N LYS A 100 7.84 -24.51 3.22
CA LYS A 100 7.38 -24.00 1.91
C LYS A 100 6.78 -25.12 1.06
N MET A 101 5.47 -25.06 0.81
CA MET A 101 4.70 -26.03 0.02
C MET A 101 3.76 -25.32 -0.98
N PRO A 102 3.22 -26.03 -2.00
CA PRO A 102 2.19 -25.47 -2.88
C PRO A 102 0.99 -24.93 -2.11
N GLY A 103 0.27 -23.96 -2.68
CA GLY A 103 -0.91 -23.39 -2.02
C GLY A 103 -1.32 -22.04 -2.56
N LYS A 104 -2.31 -21.43 -1.89
CA LYS A 104 -2.84 -20.12 -2.28
C LYS A 104 -1.76 -19.04 -2.24
N MET A 105 -1.63 -18.28 -3.32
CA MET A 105 -0.68 -17.18 -3.49
C MET A 105 -1.42 -15.87 -3.75
N GLY A 106 -1.01 -14.80 -3.08
CA GLY A 106 -1.65 -13.49 -3.18
C GLY A 106 -2.99 -13.40 -2.45
N ASN A 107 -3.77 -12.36 -2.72
CA ASN A 107 -5.02 -12.03 -2.03
C ASN A 107 -4.85 -11.94 -0.49
N ILE A 108 -3.68 -11.49 -0.07
CA ILE A 108 -3.33 -11.18 1.31
C ILE A 108 -2.95 -9.70 1.39
N TYR A 109 -3.16 -9.09 2.55
CA TYR A 109 -2.72 -7.72 2.79
C TYR A 109 -1.20 -7.65 2.86
N ARG A 110 -0.61 -6.71 2.11
CA ARG A 110 0.79 -6.35 2.20
C ARG A 110 0.93 -4.83 2.25
N THR A 111 1.99 -4.39 2.90
CA THR A 111 2.35 -2.98 3.05
C THR A 111 3.66 -2.75 2.32
N SER A 112 3.67 -1.78 1.41
CA SER A 112 4.90 -1.19 0.88
C SER A 112 5.25 0.00 1.77
N PHE A 113 6.49 0.05 2.26
CA PHE A 113 6.96 1.05 3.20
C PHE A 113 7.84 2.08 2.51
N GLY A 114 7.83 3.33 3.00
CA GLY A 114 8.78 4.36 2.58
C GLY A 114 8.62 4.80 1.12
N LEU A 115 7.39 4.98 0.65
CA LEU A 115 7.14 5.51 -0.69
C LEU A 115 7.06 7.05 -0.64
N LYS A 116 7.93 7.75 -1.38
CA LYS A 116 7.92 9.22 -1.48
C LYS A 116 6.68 9.70 -2.26
N VAL A 117 6.07 10.80 -1.84
CA VAL A 117 5.01 11.49 -2.59
C VAL A 117 5.66 12.56 -3.46
N TRP A 118 5.43 12.49 -4.77
CA TRP A 118 6.07 13.40 -5.74
C TRP A 118 5.20 14.60 -6.12
N ARG A 119 3.90 14.37 -6.22
CA ARG A 119 2.92 15.36 -6.65
C ARG A 119 1.58 15.10 -6.00
N ILE A 120 0.80 16.15 -5.76
CA ILE A 120 -0.58 16.06 -5.31
C ILE A 120 -1.43 16.97 -6.17
N ASN A 121 -2.56 16.46 -6.65
CA ASN A 121 -3.56 17.25 -7.36
C ASN A 121 -4.76 17.50 -6.44
N THR A 122 -5.05 18.77 -6.16
CA THR A 122 -6.10 19.19 -5.21
C THR A 122 -7.50 19.14 -5.82
N LYS A 123 -7.62 19.37 -7.13
CA LYS A 123 -8.90 19.39 -7.85
C LYS A 123 -9.53 18.02 -8.03
N HIS A 124 -8.71 16.99 -8.25
CA HIS A 124 -9.15 15.61 -8.49
C HIS A 124 -8.85 14.66 -7.33
N ASP A 125 -8.30 15.17 -6.22
CA ASP A 125 -7.88 14.39 -5.06
C ASP A 125 -6.94 13.21 -5.43
N ILE A 126 -5.89 13.49 -6.22
CA ILE A 126 -4.93 12.47 -6.69
C ILE A 126 -3.60 12.64 -5.97
N ILE A 127 -3.06 11.52 -5.48
CA ILE A 127 -1.73 11.45 -4.86
C ILE A 127 -0.80 10.63 -5.75
N TYR A 128 0.31 11.23 -6.18
CA TYR A 128 1.33 10.58 -6.99
C TYR A 128 2.42 10.01 -6.08
N VAL A 129 2.36 8.71 -5.84
CA VAL A 129 3.28 7.99 -4.96
C VAL A 129 4.35 7.28 -5.78
N ASN A 130 5.60 7.30 -5.30
CA ASN A 130 6.74 6.65 -5.92
C ASN A 130 6.59 5.11 -5.95
N GLY A 131 7.09 4.50 -7.02
CA GLY A 131 7.23 3.05 -7.13
C GLY A 131 5.92 2.29 -7.36
N THR A 132 5.79 1.13 -6.70
CA THR A 132 4.64 0.23 -6.91
C THR A 132 3.84 0.00 -5.63
N VAL A 133 2.52 -0.04 -5.81
CA VAL A 133 1.55 -0.26 -4.74
C VAL A 133 0.96 -1.67 -4.86
N PRO A 134 0.82 -2.43 -3.76
CA PRO A 134 0.26 -3.78 -3.81
C PRO A 134 -1.22 -3.76 -4.17
N GLY A 135 -1.61 -4.36 -5.28
CA GLY A 135 -3.02 -4.48 -5.67
C GLY A 135 -3.21 -4.49 -7.17
N HIS A 136 -4.45 -4.67 -7.62
CA HIS A 136 -4.83 -4.41 -9.00
C HIS A 136 -5.22 -2.94 -9.16
N THR A 137 -5.32 -2.45 -10.40
CA THR A 137 -5.85 -1.13 -10.71
C THR A 137 -7.29 -1.00 -10.18
N ASN A 138 -7.69 0.18 -9.71
CA ASN A 138 -9.01 0.45 -9.12
C ASN A 138 -9.31 -0.30 -7.81
N CYS A 139 -8.30 -0.79 -7.09
CA CYS A 139 -8.50 -1.39 -5.76
C CYS A 139 -8.40 -0.35 -4.64
N LEU A 140 -9.11 -0.58 -3.53
CA LEU A 140 -9.03 0.31 -2.36
C LEU A 140 -7.77 0.04 -1.54
N VAL A 141 -6.94 1.07 -1.42
CA VAL A 141 -5.70 1.09 -0.66
C VAL A 141 -5.86 1.83 0.67
N LYS A 142 -5.01 1.51 1.63
CA LYS A 142 -4.88 2.24 2.90
C LYS A 142 -3.54 2.96 2.88
N VAL A 143 -3.56 4.28 2.92
CA VAL A 143 -2.37 5.13 2.96
C VAL A 143 -2.27 5.72 4.37
N LYS A 144 -1.05 5.83 4.88
CA LYS A 144 -0.72 6.46 6.16
C LYS A 144 0.72 6.95 6.12
N ASP A 145 1.09 7.77 7.09
CA ASP A 145 2.48 8.19 7.27
C ASP A 145 3.42 6.99 7.48
N SER A 146 4.64 7.14 6.97
CA SER A 146 5.67 6.11 7.08
C SER A 146 6.05 5.87 8.54
N LYS A 147 6.10 4.59 8.94
CA LYS A 147 6.57 4.19 10.27
C LYS A 147 8.11 4.07 10.35
N LEU A 148 8.81 4.17 9.23
CA LEU A 148 10.26 3.93 9.22
C LEU A 148 10.98 5.02 10.04
N PRO A 149 11.91 4.65 10.96
CA PRO A 149 12.60 5.61 11.81
C PRO A 149 13.33 6.71 11.04
N THR A 150 13.89 6.36 9.87
CA THR A 150 14.61 7.27 8.99
C THR A 150 13.79 8.48 8.55
N TYR A 151 12.46 8.34 8.43
CA TYR A 151 11.59 9.38 7.88
C TYR A 151 10.73 10.08 8.93
N LYS A 152 10.97 9.82 10.22
CA LYS A 152 10.18 10.39 11.31
C LYS A 152 10.29 11.92 11.35
N ASP A 153 11.50 12.43 11.09
CA ASP A 153 11.82 13.86 11.14
C ASP A 153 11.82 14.51 9.74
N CYS A 154 11.75 13.69 8.67
CA CYS A 154 11.75 14.17 7.29
C CYS A 154 10.40 14.78 6.87
N ASN A 155 9.35 14.55 7.64
CA ASN A 155 8.02 15.03 7.34
C ASN A 155 7.86 16.48 7.84
N LYS A 156 8.39 17.45 7.08
CA LYS A 156 8.33 18.86 7.45
C LYS A 156 6.87 19.36 7.36
N ASN A 157 6.30 19.71 8.51
CA ASN A 157 4.98 20.35 8.69
C ASN A 157 3.81 19.80 7.85
N PRO A 158 3.42 18.51 8.01
CA PRO A 158 2.15 18.06 7.49
C PRO A 158 0.98 18.81 8.17
N PRO A 159 -0.15 19.00 7.49
CA PRO A 159 -1.34 19.60 8.10
C PRO A 159 -1.84 18.70 9.24
N PHE A 160 -1.93 19.26 10.44
CA PHE A 160 -2.32 18.58 11.66
C PHE A 160 -3.57 19.26 12.26
N PRO A 161 -4.65 18.53 12.62
CA PRO A 161 -4.83 17.07 12.56
C PRO A 161 -5.12 16.53 11.14
N THR A 162 -5.68 17.37 10.27
CA THR A 162 -5.84 17.10 8.83
C THR A 162 -5.96 18.42 8.06
N PHE A 163 -6.06 18.35 6.74
CA PHE A 163 -6.32 19.53 5.90
C PHE A 163 -7.82 19.84 5.85
N PHE A 164 -8.19 21.09 6.14
CA PHE A 164 -9.55 21.59 6.05
C PHE A 164 -9.70 22.52 4.84
N ALA A 165 -10.62 22.20 3.93
CA ALA A 165 -10.85 22.98 2.72
C ALA A 165 -11.59 24.31 2.98
N ASP A 166 -12.21 24.47 4.15
CA ASP A 166 -12.99 25.65 4.51
C ASP A 166 -12.12 26.85 4.96
N GLY A 167 -10.79 26.68 4.98
CA GLY A 167 -9.86 27.74 5.36
C GLY A 167 -9.62 28.77 4.24
N ASP A 168 -9.10 29.93 4.61
CA ASP A 168 -8.89 31.07 3.70
C ASP A 168 -7.78 30.85 2.64
N GLU A 169 -7.01 29.75 2.73
CA GLU A 169 -5.89 29.45 1.83
C GLU A 169 -6.29 28.44 0.73
N GLU A 170 -6.55 28.95 -0.47
CA GLU A 170 -6.68 28.11 -1.66
C GLU A 170 -5.33 27.56 -2.10
N LEU A 171 -5.19 26.23 -2.10
CA LEU A 171 -4.01 25.56 -2.61
C LEU A 171 -4.01 25.58 -4.14
N PRO A 172 -2.82 25.62 -4.78
CA PRO A 172 -2.72 25.47 -6.24
C PRO A 172 -3.27 24.11 -6.69
N GLU A 173 -3.62 24.01 -7.98
CA GLU A 173 -4.18 22.79 -8.58
C GLU A 173 -3.24 21.59 -8.44
N ASP A 174 -1.94 21.82 -8.63
CA ASP A 174 -0.90 20.81 -8.45
C ASP A 174 0.20 21.32 -7.51
N LEU A 175 0.53 20.51 -6.52
CA LEU A 175 1.67 20.68 -5.63
C LEU A 175 2.77 19.71 -6.07
N TYR A 176 3.94 20.23 -6.43
CA TYR A 176 5.11 19.45 -6.85
C TYR A 176 6.17 19.41 -5.74
N ASP A 177 6.95 18.33 -5.69
CA ASP A 177 8.17 18.25 -4.90
C ASP A 177 9.30 19.04 -5.59
N GLU A 178 10.24 19.58 -4.81
CA GLU A 178 11.35 20.42 -5.30
C GLU A 178 12.23 19.73 -6.34
N GLU A 179 12.34 18.40 -6.29
CA GLU A 179 13.16 17.62 -7.20
C GLU A 179 12.42 17.25 -8.51
N VAL A 180 11.14 17.63 -8.65
CA VAL A 180 10.31 17.26 -9.80
C VAL A 180 10.30 18.37 -10.83
N PHE A 181 10.82 18.06 -12.01
CA PHE A 181 10.72 18.93 -13.18
C PHE A 181 9.26 19.17 -13.58
N GLN A 182 8.87 20.43 -13.71
CA GLN A 182 7.54 20.80 -14.21
C GLN A 182 7.61 20.98 -15.72
N PHE A 183 6.63 20.45 -16.47
CA PHE A 183 6.63 20.53 -17.94
C PHE A 183 6.56 21.96 -18.51
N THR A 184 6.26 22.95 -17.67
CA THR A 184 6.27 24.38 -18.00
C THR A 184 7.65 25.04 -17.87
N GLU A 185 8.59 24.39 -17.19
CA GLU A 185 9.95 24.90 -16.98
C GLU A 185 10.82 24.71 -18.24
N PRO A 186 11.86 25.53 -18.44
CA PRO A 186 12.79 25.35 -19.55
C PRO A 186 13.48 23.98 -19.48
N SER A 187 13.80 23.41 -20.64
CA SER A 187 14.52 22.14 -20.75
C SER A 187 15.78 22.13 -19.89
N ILE A 188 16.03 21.01 -19.21
CA ILE A 188 17.18 20.83 -18.33
C ILE A 188 18.48 20.96 -19.14
N THR A 189 19.34 21.91 -18.75
CA THR A 189 20.68 22.10 -19.31
C THR A 189 21.74 21.86 -18.24
N TYR A 190 22.65 20.92 -18.48
CA TYR A 190 23.83 20.67 -17.64
C TYR A 190 25.01 21.50 -18.18
N ALA A 191 24.95 22.82 -18.02
CA ALA A 191 26.03 23.73 -18.41
C ALA A 191 27.01 23.93 -17.25
#